data_AF-A0A936KS97-F1
#
_entry.id   AF-A0A936KS97-F1
#
_cell.length_a   1.000
_cell.length_b   1.000
_cell.length_c   1.000
_cell.angle_alpha   90.00
_cell.angle_beta   90.00
_cell.angle_gamma   90.00
#
_symmetry.space_group_name_H-M   'P 1'
#
loop_
_entity.id
_entity.type
_entity.pdbx_description
1 polymer ?
#
loop_
_entity_poly.entity_id
_entity_poly.type
_entity_poly.pdbx_seq_one_letter_code
_entity_poly.pdbx_strand_id
1 'polypeptide(L)'
;MSDFLTFINTADLDTLTRIPGITHSVAENIITARPFNSVDECLKVKGMGKTLLGKLELFAEAQENESENSAMIPVEEEAPPVYIEKSQPAQENVKEQDSFLSRLGRAFVNFLRALLRLVVLVIFIGGIGALLYYGLPYINRTFIAPVERNTAQITKLETEISALQTQLDEMNVRVTTLENTVEAYSVSIQKLEGMQAELDAQLQANNEKILLDLKHEVMMTRALDTLARARLYLAQSNFGLAKIDVQSARDLLAELQAETSDELLSQVIARLDLALGNLPDFPVVASGDLEIAWQILMSGNAPVIPTATFTPTPAALETSTPTPLPPPTTSATPTP
;
A
#
# COMPACT_ATOMS: atom_id res chain seq x y z
N MET A 1 -11.68 -35.16 16.81
CA MET A 1 -11.72 -34.01 15.86
C MET A 1 -12.98 -33.15 15.97
N SER A 2 -14.20 -33.69 15.91
CA SER A 2 -15.47 -32.94 16.17
C SER A 2 -15.50 -32.23 17.53
N ASP A 3 -14.69 -32.76 18.43
CA ASP A 3 -14.78 -32.67 19.87
C ASP A 3 -13.91 -31.48 20.33
N PHE A 4 -12.72 -31.34 19.73
CA PHE A 4 -11.93 -30.11 19.73
C PHE A 4 -12.72 -28.89 19.20
N LEU A 5 -13.48 -29.03 18.10
CA LEU A 5 -14.30 -27.92 17.58
C LEU A 5 -15.47 -27.59 18.51
N THR A 6 -16.06 -28.59 19.17
CA THR A 6 -17.10 -28.38 20.19
C THR A 6 -16.52 -27.66 21.42
N PHE A 7 -15.36 -28.11 21.90
CA PHE A 7 -14.61 -27.49 22.99
C PHE A 7 -14.25 -26.03 22.70
N ILE A 8 -13.59 -25.75 21.56
CA ILE A 8 -13.17 -24.40 21.18
C ILE A 8 -14.35 -23.42 21.03
N ASN A 9 -15.51 -23.89 20.58
CA ASN A 9 -16.71 -23.05 20.45
C ASN A 9 -17.45 -22.84 21.78
N THR A 10 -17.35 -23.76 22.74
CA THR A 10 -18.16 -23.77 23.97
C THR A 10 -17.40 -23.32 25.23
N ALA A 11 -16.08 -23.53 25.30
CA ALA A 11 -15.27 -23.28 26.51
C ALA A 11 -15.33 -21.82 27.00
N ASP A 12 -15.27 -21.63 28.31
CA ASP A 12 -15.18 -20.31 28.95
C ASP A 12 -13.73 -19.78 29.00
N LEU A 13 -13.59 -18.54 29.47
CA LEU A 13 -12.30 -17.82 29.55
C LEU A 13 -11.33 -18.45 30.56
N ASP A 14 -11.82 -18.98 31.68
CA ASP A 14 -11.00 -19.61 32.72
C ASP A 14 -10.53 -21.00 32.27
N THR A 15 -11.41 -21.77 31.63
CA THR A 15 -11.06 -23.07 31.01
C THR A 15 -10.02 -22.91 29.90
N LEU A 16 -10.13 -21.88 29.06
CA LEU A 16 -9.11 -21.59 28.03
C LEU A 16 -7.76 -21.17 28.65
N THR A 17 -7.75 -20.37 29.71
CA THR A 17 -6.50 -19.87 30.33
C THR A 17 -5.79 -20.87 31.24
N ARG A 18 -6.45 -21.97 31.65
CA ARG A 18 -5.79 -23.13 32.29
C ARG A 18 -4.80 -23.86 31.39
N ILE A 19 -4.85 -23.65 30.07
CA ILE A 19 -4.11 -24.44 29.08
C ILE A 19 -2.68 -23.88 28.91
N PRO A 20 -1.62 -24.69 29.08
CA PRO A 20 -0.24 -24.20 29.21
C PRO A 20 0.33 -23.63 27.88
N GLY A 21 0.10 -22.33 27.69
CA GLY A 21 0.48 -21.56 26.51
C GLY A 21 -0.58 -20.53 26.07
N ILE A 22 -1.77 -20.51 26.67
CA ILE A 22 -2.83 -19.56 26.35
C ILE A 22 -2.87 -18.44 27.41
N THR A 23 -2.52 -17.22 27.01
CA THR A 23 -2.73 -16.02 27.84
C THR A 23 -4.18 -15.56 27.75
N HIS A 24 -4.65 -14.79 28.74
CA HIS A 24 -5.98 -14.16 28.76
C HIS A 24 -6.31 -13.46 27.42
N SER A 25 -5.36 -12.72 26.87
CA SER A 25 -5.48 -12.03 25.57
C SER A 25 -5.68 -12.98 24.38
N VAL A 26 -5.12 -14.20 24.41
CA VAL A 26 -5.35 -15.20 23.36
C VAL A 26 -6.69 -15.90 23.57
N ALA A 27 -7.11 -16.17 24.81
CA ALA A 27 -8.42 -16.70 25.11
C ALA A 27 -9.56 -15.74 24.68
N GLU A 28 -9.40 -14.45 24.94
CA GLU A 28 -10.30 -13.38 24.50
C GLU A 28 -10.37 -13.27 22.96
N ASN A 29 -9.23 -13.37 22.25
CA ASN A 29 -9.19 -13.44 20.79
C ASN A 29 -9.91 -14.68 20.24
N ILE A 30 -9.80 -15.84 20.89
CA ILE A 30 -10.51 -17.08 20.51
C ILE A 30 -12.02 -16.88 20.67
N ILE A 31 -12.48 -16.38 21.82
CA ILE A 31 -13.90 -16.14 22.09
C ILE A 31 -14.50 -15.16 21.08
N THR A 32 -13.77 -14.09 20.76
CA THR A 32 -14.21 -13.04 19.81
C THR A 32 -14.32 -13.55 18.36
N ALA A 33 -13.57 -14.60 17.99
CA ALA A 33 -13.54 -15.16 16.64
C ALA A 33 -14.45 -16.39 16.43
N ARG A 34 -15.28 -16.75 17.43
CA ARG A 34 -16.31 -17.80 17.31
C ARG A 34 -17.45 -17.38 16.36
N PRO A 35 -18.13 -18.33 15.68
CA PRO A 35 -17.91 -19.77 15.71
C PRO A 35 -16.93 -20.25 14.63
N PHE A 36 -16.14 -21.28 14.96
CA PHE A 36 -15.22 -21.95 14.05
C PHE A 36 -15.84 -23.23 13.47
N ASN A 37 -15.73 -23.42 12.15
CA ASN A 37 -16.29 -24.58 11.43
C ASN A 37 -15.20 -25.57 10.98
N SER A 38 -13.93 -25.15 10.96
CA SER A 38 -12.76 -25.99 10.69
C SER A 38 -11.57 -25.60 11.55
N VAL A 39 -10.68 -26.56 11.83
CA VAL A 39 -9.43 -26.38 12.57
C VAL A 39 -8.51 -25.33 11.89
N ASP A 40 -8.57 -25.23 10.56
CA ASP A 40 -7.84 -24.23 9.77
C ASP A 40 -8.33 -22.78 9.99
N GLU A 41 -9.53 -22.59 10.55
CA GLU A 41 -10.04 -21.26 10.89
C GLU A 41 -9.44 -20.76 12.21
N CYS A 42 -9.18 -21.67 13.15
CA CYS A 42 -8.49 -21.36 14.40
C CYS A 42 -7.08 -20.79 14.15
N LEU A 43 -6.38 -21.25 13.09
CA LEU A 43 -5.07 -20.71 12.67
C LEU A 43 -5.10 -19.24 12.23
N LYS A 44 -6.28 -18.67 11.95
CA LYS A 44 -6.42 -17.26 11.57
C LYS A 44 -6.49 -16.32 12.79
N VAL A 45 -6.66 -16.87 14.00
CA VAL A 45 -6.79 -16.09 15.25
C VAL A 45 -5.44 -15.52 15.67
N LYS A 46 -5.41 -14.22 15.98
CA LYS A 46 -4.18 -13.50 16.36
C LYS A 46 -3.56 -14.09 17.64
N GLY A 47 -2.47 -14.83 17.48
CA GLY A 47 -1.76 -15.53 18.57
C GLY A 47 -1.89 -17.06 18.54
N MET A 48 -2.72 -17.64 17.67
CA MET A 48 -2.96 -19.09 17.61
C MET A 48 -1.96 -19.80 16.69
N GLY A 49 -0.82 -20.23 17.24
CA GLY A 49 0.17 -21.04 16.52
C GLY A 49 -0.20 -22.53 16.41
N LYS A 50 0.32 -23.22 15.38
CA LYS A 50 0.16 -24.68 15.18
C LYS A 50 0.56 -25.51 16.41
N THR A 51 1.56 -25.05 17.17
CA THR A 51 2.03 -25.68 18.42
C THR A 51 1.09 -25.48 19.61
N LEU A 52 0.21 -24.46 19.58
CA LEU A 52 -0.87 -24.30 20.56
C LEU A 52 -2.08 -25.14 20.18
N LEU A 53 -2.39 -25.28 18.87
CA LEU A 53 -3.45 -26.17 18.41
C LEU A 53 -3.20 -27.63 18.80
N GLY A 54 -1.99 -28.16 18.56
CA GLY A 54 -1.67 -29.54 18.98
C GLY A 54 -1.74 -29.76 20.50
N LYS A 55 -1.51 -28.71 21.31
CA LYS A 55 -1.71 -28.77 22.77
C LYS A 55 -3.19 -28.72 23.15
N LEU A 56 -3.98 -27.90 22.45
CA LEU A 56 -5.42 -27.77 22.65
C LEU A 56 -6.17 -29.04 22.26
N GLU A 57 -5.78 -29.69 21.17
CA GLU A 57 -6.32 -30.97 20.73
C GLU A 57 -6.07 -32.05 21.80
N LEU A 58 -4.82 -32.18 22.26
CA LEU A 58 -4.47 -33.07 23.38
C LEU A 58 -5.20 -32.74 24.70
N PHE A 59 -5.51 -31.46 24.96
CA PHE A 59 -6.24 -31.06 26.18
C PHE A 59 -7.75 -31.33 26.08
N ALA A 60 -8.35 -31.13 24.90
CA ALA A 60 -9.74 -31.47 24.65
C ALA A 60 -9.96 -32.99 24.73
N GLU A 61 -9.06 -33.79 24.15
CA GLU A 61 -9.05 -35.26 24.25
C GLU A 61 -8.86 -35.73 25.72
N ALA A 62 -8.12 -34.96 26.54
CA ALA A 62 -7.91 -35.26 27.95
C ALA A 62 -9.12 -34.94 28.86
N GLN A 63 -9.84 -33.83 28.62
CA GLN A 63 -10.95 -33.42 29.49
C GLN A 63 -12.13 -34.40 29.51
N GLU A 64 -12.37 -35.15 28.42
CA GLU A 64 -13.42 -36.18 28.40
C GLU A 64 -13.04 -37.41 29.26
N ASN A 65 -11.76 -37.57 29.61
CA ASN A 65 -11.24 -38.69 30.39
C ASN A 65 -11.11 -38.41 31.91
N GLU A 66 -11.29 -37.18 32.38
CA GLU A 66 -11.18 -36.82 33.82
C GLU A 66 -12.46 -37.10 34.65
N SER A 67 -13.50 -37.72 34.07
CA SER A 67 -14.75 -38.04 34.79
C SER A 67 -14.61 -39.16 35.84
N GLU A 68 -13.50 -39.90 35.89
CA GLU A 68 -13.31 -41.04 36.81
C GLU A 68 -11.97 -41.03 37.57
N ASN A 69 -11.60 -39.92 38.24
CA ASN A 69 -10.74 -40.03 39.42
C ASN A 69 -10.85 -38.86 40.42
N SER A 70 -11.43 -39.11 41.61
CA SER A 70 -11.48 -38.12 42.70
C SER A 70 -11.40 -38.78 44.09
N ALA A 71 -10.18 -39.17 44.46
CA ALA A 71 -9.74 -39.62 45.78
C ALA A 71 -8.19 -39.55 45.79
N MET A 72 -7.47 -39.13 46.82
CA MET A 72 -7.81 -38.80 48.22
C MET A 72 -6.85 -37.73 48.81
N ILE A 73 -7.28 -37.10 49.90
CA ILE A 73 -6.51 -36.31 50.91
C ILE A 73 -6.68 -37.11 52.22
N PRO A 74 -5.72 -37.29 53.17
CA PRO A 74 -4.81 -36.30 53.82
C PRO A 74 -3.31 -36.72 53.80
N VAL A 75 -2.29 -35.96 54.26
CA VAL A 75 -2.01 -35.14 55.48
C VAL A 75 -1.81 -35.99 56.76
N GLU A 76 -0.55 -36.29 57.10
CA GLU A 76 -0.11 -36.69 58.45
C GLU A 76 1.34 -36.20 58.67
N GLU A 77 1.82 -36.14 59.91
CA GLU A 77 2.73 -35.06 60.38
C GLU A 77 3.59 -35.46 61.61
N GLU A 78 4.52 -34.58 62.03
CA GLU A 78 5.34 -34.62 63.25
C GLU A 78 6.60 -35.53 63.28
N ALA A 79 7.51 -35.24 64.22
CA ALA A 79 8.85 -35.84 64.36
C ALA A 79 9.37 -35.93 65.82
N PRO A 80 10.34 -36.84 66.14
CA PRO A 80 10.51 -37.38 67.50
C PRO A 80 11.92 -37.18 68.15
N PRO A 81 12.03 -36.66 69.41
CA PRO A 81 13.32 -36.45 70.10
C PRO A 81 13.50 -37.18 71.47
N VAL A 82 14.78 -37.39 71.88
CA VAL A 82 15.30 -37.77 73.23
C VAL A 82 14.74 -39.07 73.88
N TYR A 83 15.24 -39.67 74.98
CA TYR A 83 16.35 -39.44 75.95
C TYR A 83 17.31 -40.67 75.97
N ILE A 84 18.54 -40.71 76.50
CA ILE A 84 19.32 -40.02 77.56
C ILE A 84 19.27 -40.68 78.98
N GLU A 85 20.47 -40.79 79.59
CA GLU A 85 20.81 -41.36 80.91
C GLU A 85 20.66 -42.89 81.08
N LYS A 86 21.36 -43.59 82.00
CA LYS A 86 22.25 -43.22 83.15
C LYS A 86 23.35 -44.33 83.25
N SER A 87 24.50 -44.26 83.94
CA SER A 87 25.06 -43.42 85.01
C SER A 87 26.59 -43.28 84.84
N GLN A 88 27.34 -42.82 85.87
CA GLN A 88 28.82 -42.81 85.93
C GLN A 88 29.35 -43.53 87.22
N PRO A 89 30.57 -43.29 87.79
CA PRO A 89 31.52 -44.37 88.09
C PRO A 89 31.71 -44.69 89.58
N ALA A 90 32.53 -45.71 89.88
CA ALA A 90 33.48 -45.71 91.00
C ALA A 90 34.66 -46.66 90.73
N GLN A 91 35.83 -46.35 91.29
CA GLN A 91 37.00 -47.25 91.31
C GLN A 91 37.28 -47.65 92.76
N GLU A 92 37.71 -48.88 93.01
CA GLU A 92 38.66 -49.16 94.09
C GLU A 92 39.63 -50.28 93.67
N ASN A 93 40.81 -50.33 94.29
CA ASN A 93 41.99 -50.99 93.74
C ASN A 93 42.84 -51.62 94.84
N VAL A 94 43.05 -52.94 94.80
CA VAL A 94 43.89 -53.67 95.76
C VAL A 94 44.88 -54.59 95.04
N LYS A 95 46.15 -54.44 95.44
CA LYS A 95 47.37 -55.20 95.12
C LYS A 95 47.29 -56.64 95.70
N GLU A 96 48.16 -57.61 95.41
CA GLU A 96 49.28 -57.82 94.48
C GLU A 96 49.57 -59.34 94.48
N GLN A 97 50.15 -59.89 93.40
CA GLN A 97 51.36 -60.73 93.53
C GLN A 97 52.02 -61.00 92.16
N ASP A 98 53.33 -60.79 92.12
CA ASP A 98 54.18 -60.95 90.93
C ASP A 98 54.64 -62.42 90.85
N SER A 99 54.24 -63.17 89.81
CA SER A 99 54.90 -64.45 89.50
C SER A 99 56.09 -64.20 88.57
N PHE A 100 57.21 -64.89 88.82
CA PHE A 100 58.59 -64.48 88.48
C PHE A 100 58.90 -64.27 86.97
N LEU A 101 57.98 -64.61 86.07
CA LEU A 101 58.15 -64.47 84.61
C LEU A 101 57.69 -63.11 84.05
N SER A 102 56.98 -62.29 84.83
CA SER A 102 56.36 -61.04 84.36
C SER A 102 57.34 -60.02 83.76
N ARG A 103 58.61 -60.05 84.21
CA ARG A 103 59.63 -59.04 83.91
C ARG A 103 60.33 -59.22 82.56
N LEU A 104 60.32 -60.42 81.99
CA LEU A 104 60.79 -60.65 80.62
C LEU A 104 59.65 -60.36 79.61
N GLY A 105 58.42 -60.77 79.93
CA GLY A 105 57.25 -60.56 79.07
C GLY A 105 56.87 -59.09 78.88
N ARG A 106 57.03 -58.23 79.90
CA ARG A 106 56.61 -56.81 79.83
C ARG A 106 57.32 -56.02 78.71
N ALA A 107 58.58 -56.33 78.40
CA ALA A 107 59.29 -55.70 77.27
C ALA A 107 58.72 -56.16 75.92
N PHE A 108 58.49 -57.46 75.73
CA PHE A 108 57.93 -58.03 74.51
C PHE A 108 56.48 -57.57 74.27
N VAL A 109 55.66 -57.47 75.32
CA VAL A 109 54.29 -56.94 75.24
C VAL A 109 54.29 -55.44 74.87
N ASN A 110 55.22 -54.64 75.42
CA ASN A 110 55.37 -53.24 75.01
C ASN A 110 55.82 -53.11 73.55
N PHE A 111 56.74 -53.97 73.09
CA PHE A 111 57.17 -54.03 71.69
C PHE A 111 56.02 -54.43 70.76
N LEU A 112 55.25 -55.48 71.10
CA LEU A 112 54.08 -55.91 70.33
C LEU A 112 52.98 -54.84 70.30
N ARG A 113 52.79 -54.10 71.41
CA ARG A 113 51.85 -52.97 71.48
C ARG A 113 52.31 -51.76 70.65
N ALA A 114 53.63 -51.54 70.54
CA ALA A 114 54.20 -50.53 69.65
C ALA A 114 54.08 -50.95 68.18
N LEU A 115 54.35 -52.22 67.86
CA LEU A 115 54.17 -52.79 66.52
C LEU A 115 52.70 -52.72 66.07
N LEU A 116 51.75 -53.07 66.93
CA LEU A 116 50.32 -53.00 66.61
C LEU A 116 49.86 -51.55 66.42
N ARG A 117 50.37 -50.59 67.20
CA ARG A 117 50.18 -49.15 66.94
C ARG A 117 50.75 -48.72 65.59
N LEU A 118 51.93 -49.21 65.19
CA LEU A 118 52.54 -48.91 63.90
C LEU A 118 51.73 -49.50 62.75
N VAL A 119 51.25 -50.74 62.87
CA VAL A 119 50.36 -51.38 61.88
C VAL A 119 49.04 -50.60 61.74
N VAL A 120 48.41 -50.20 62.85
CA VAL A 120 47.20 -49.34 62.80
C VAL A 120 47.49 -47.99 62.15
N LEU A 121 48.64 -47.36 62.44
CA LEU A 121 49.07 -46.11 61.81
C LEU A 121 49.24 -46.28 60.28
N VAL A 122 49.88 -47.37 59.84
CA VAL A 122 50.08 -47.68 58.41
C VAL A 122 48.75 -47.98 57.72
N ILE A 123 47.83 -48.71 58.37
CA ILE A 123 46.47 -48.93 57.86
C ILE A 123 45.70 -47.62 57.77
N PHE A 124 45.86 -46.71 58.73
CA PHE A 124 45.18 -45.40 58.72
C PHE A 124 45.72 -44.49 57.61
N ILE A 125 47.04 -44.42 57.43
CA ILE A 125 47.69 -43.68 56.33
C ILE A 125 47.32 -44.30 54.97
N GLY A 126 47.35 -45.63 54.84
CA GLY A 126 46.94 -46.34 53.63
C GLY A 126 45.45 -46.18 53.32
N GLY A 127 44.59 -46.15 54.34
CA GLY A 127 43.16 -45.89 54.22
C GLY A 127 42.86 -44.47 53.76
N ILE A 128 43.54 -43.46 54.32
CA ILE A 128 43.47 -42.08 53.83
C ILE A 128 43.99 -41.97 52.39
N GLY A 129 45.11 -42.64 52.07
CA GLY A 129 45.66 -42.70 50.72
C GLY A 129 44.67 -43.30 49.71
N ALA A 130 44.02 -44.41 50.05
CA ALA A 130 42.98 -45.02 49.24
C ALA A 130 41.73 -44.14 49.13
N LEU A 131 41.29 -43.50 50.22
CA LEU A 131 40.14 -42.60 50.24
C LEU A 131 40.37 -41.37 49.35
N LEU A 132 41.58 -40.80 49.34
CA LEU A 132 41.95 -39.74 48.40
C LEU A 132 42.05 -40.28 46.96
N TYR A 133 42.72 -41.41 46.75
CA TYR A 133 42.94 -41.99 45.42
C TYR A 133 41.64 -42.40 44.70
N TYR A 134 40.65 -42.93 45.42
CA TYR A 134 39.34 -43.29 44.84
C TYR A 134 38.29 -42.17 45.00
N GLY A 135 38.34 -41.38 46.08
CA GLY A 135 37.37 -40.32 46.34
C GLY A 135 37.51 -39.12 45.42
N LEU A 136 38.73 -38.67 45.12
CA LEU A 136 38.96 -37.56 44.18
C LEU A 136 38.39 -37.84 42.76
N PRO A 137 38.66 -38.98 42.10
CA PRO A 137 38.06 -39.29 40.81
C PRO A 137 36.55 -39.58 40.89
N TYR A 138 36.03 -40.07 42.03
CA TYR A 138 34.58 -40.22 42.23
C TYR A 138 33.87 -38.86 42.28
N ILE A 139 34.38 -37.91 43.07
CA ILE A 139 33.84 -36.54 43.16
C ILE A 139 33.94 -35.83 41.80
N ASN A 140 35.06 -35.96 41.11
CA ASN A 140 35.26 -35.37 39.79
C ASN A 140 34.19 -35.85 38.78
N ARG A 141 34.00 -37.18 38.66
CA ARG A 141 33.00 -37.77 37.76
C ARG A 141 31.56 -37.43 38.12
N THR A 142 31.25 -37.31 39.41
CA THR A 142 29.87 -37.17 39.92
C THR A 142 29.41 -35.72 39.99
N PHE A 143 30.31 -34.77 40.31
CA PHE A 143 29.94 -33.37 40.57
C PHE A 143 30.65 -32.36 39.65
N ILE A 144 31.91 -32.55 39.31
CA ILE A 144 32.66 -31.56 38.50
C ILE A 144 32.28 -31.70 37.01
N ALA A 145 32.42 -32.90 36.45
CA ALA A 145 32.11 -33.18 35.04
C ALA A 145 30.69 -32.81 34.56
N PRO A 146 29.59 -32.94 35.35
CA PRO A 146 28.28 -32.40 34.92
C PRO A 146 28.21 -30.87 34.99
N VAL A 147 28.86 -30.22 35.96
CA VAL A 147 28.89 -28.75 36.06
C VAL A 147 29.68 -28.15 34.88
N GLU A 148 30.82 -28.73 34.51
CA GLU A 148 31.58 -28.33 33.31
C GLU A 148 30.72 -28.38 32.03
N ARG A 149 29.92 -29.44 31.85
CA ARG A 149 28.99 -29.56 30.72
C ARG A 149 27.88 -28.52 30.78
N ASN A 150 27.32 -28.25 31.95
CA ASN A 150 26.27 -27.24 32.11
C ASN A 150 26.82 -25.83 31.82
N THR A 151 28.02 -25.49 32.28
CA THR A 151 28.70 -24.22 31.94
C THR A 151 28.97 -24.11 30.43
N ALA A 152 29.39 -25.20 29.77
CA ALA A 152 29.55 -25.24 28.32
C ALA A 152 28.22 -25.12 27.54
N GLN A 153 27.11 -25.61 28.10
CA GLN A 153 25.77 -25.42 27.52
C GLN A 153 25.24 -24.00 27.74
N ILE A 154 25.43 -23.42 28.93
CA ILE A 154 25.03 -22.03 29.25
C ILE A 154 25.75 -21.05 28.33
N THR A 155 27.08 -21.16 28.19
CA THR A 155 27.85 -20.30 27.28
C THR A 155 27.47 -20.49 25.79
N LYS A 156 27.09 -21.71 25.36
CA LYS A 156 26.47 -21.90 24.04
C LYS A 156 25.12 -21.17 23.93
N LEU A 157 24.26 -21.29 24.93
CA LEU A 157 22.95 -20.62 24.92
C LEU A 157 23.09 -19.09 24.96
N GLU A 158 24.04 -18.55 25.72
CA GLU A 158 24.36 -17.11 25.76
C GLU A 158 24.82 -16.59 24.39
N THR A 159 25.70 -17.34 23.69
CA THR A 159 26.14 -16.99 22.34
C THR A 159 25.03 -17.15 21.28
N GLU A 160 24.17 -18.16 21.42
CA GLU A 160 22.99 -18.37 20.56
C GLU A 160 21.93 -17.27 20.76
N ILE A 161 21.67 -16.86 22.00
CA ILE A 161 20.82 -15.71 22.35
C ILE A 161 21.40 -14.41 21.79
N SER A 162 22.72 -14.19 21.93
CA SER A 162 23.40 -13.00 21.40
C SER A 162 23.32 -12.93 19.86
N ALA A 163 23.43 -14.07 19.18
CA ALA A 163 23.27 -14.17 17.73
C ALA A 163 21.82 -13.91 17.29
N LEU A 164 20.83 -14.45 18.02
CA LEU A 164 19.41 -14.21 17.76
C LEU A 164 19.00 -12.75 18.02
N GLN A 165 19.57 -12.10 19.04
CA GLN A 165 19.40 -10.67 19.29
C GLN A 165 19.98 -9.85 18.13
N THR A 166 21.21 -10.15 17.70
CA THR A 166 21.84 -9.51 16.53
C THR A 166 21.00 -9.68 15.25
N GLN A 167 20.41 -10.87 15.04
CA GLN A 167 19.53 -11.16 13.91
C GLN A 167 18.20 -10.39 13.99
N LEU A 168 17.63 -10.22 15.19
CA LEU A 168 16.45 -9.40 15.41
C LEU A 168 16.72 -7.92 15.13
N ASP A 169 17.84 -7.39 15.60
CA ASP A 169 18.27 -6.01 15.33
C ASP A 169 18.51 -5.78 13.83
N GLU A 170 19.20 -6.71 13.14
CA GLU A 170 19.40 -6.63 11.68
C GLU A 170 18.06 -6.69 10.93
N MET A 171 17.15 -7.58 11.34
CA MET A 171 15.82 -7.69 10.74
C MET A 171 14.97 -6.44 10.97
N ASN A 172 15.07 -5.81 12.15
CA ASN A 172 14.40 -4.56 12.47
C ASN A 172 14.93 -3.40 11.59
N VAL A 173 16.26 -3.29 11.44
CA VAL A 173 16.89 -2.32 10.51
C VAL A 173 16.47 -2.57 9.05
N ARG A 174 16.36 -3.83 8.62
CA ARG A 174 15.83 -4.19 7.29
C ARG A 174 14.36 -3.78 7.12
N VAL A 175 13.51 -3.95 8.14
CA VAL A 175 12.11 -3.51 8.12
C VAL A 175 12.03 -1.99 7.99
N THR A 176 12.71 -1.22 8.84
CA THR A 176 12.75 0.25 8.74
C THR A 176 13.32 0.74 7.41
N THR A 177 14.29 0.02 6.83
CA THR A 177 14.80 0.33 5.48
C THR A 177 13.72 0.10 4.42
N LEU A 178 12.97 -1.01 4.50
CA LEU A 178 11.87 -1.29 3.59
C LEU A 178 10.74 -0.26 3.72
N GLU A 179 10.32 0.08 4.95
CA GLU A 179 9.32 1.12 5.23
C GLU A 179 9.68 2.45 4.58
N ASN A 180 10.92 2.93 4.78
CA ASN A 180 11.42 4.15 4.14
C ASN A 180 11.42 4.06 2.60
N THR A 181 11.76 2.91 2.02
CA THR A 181 11.71 2.74 0.55
C THR A 181 10.28 2.67 0.00
N VAL A 182 9.33 2.10 0.75
CA VAL A 182 7.91 2.07 0.40
C VAL A 182 7.30 3.47 0.46
N GLU A 183 7.64 4.26 1.49
CA GLU A 183 7.24 5.67 1.57
C GLU A 183 7.79 6.46 0.37
N ALA A 184 9.09 6.34 0.08
CA ALA A 184 9.71 6.99 -1.08
C ALA A 184 9.07 6.56 -2.42
N TYR A 185 8.72 5.28 -2.58
CA TYR A 185 8.00 4.81 -3.75
C TYR A 185 6.57 5.38 -3.82
N SER A 186 5.83 5.45 -2.71
CA SER A 186 4.49 6.04 -2.69
C SER A 186 4.48 7.50 -3.15
N VAL A 187 5.45 8.30 -2.68
CA VAL A 187 5.62 9.71 -3.11
C VAL A 187 5.99 9.80 -4.59
N SER A 188 6.82 8.88 -5.11
CA SER A 188 7.17 8.86 -6.53
C SER A 188 6.01 8.44 -7.43
N ILE A 189 5.15 7.52 -6.98
CA ILE A 189 3.92 7.11 -7.66
C ILE A 189 2.93 8.28 -7.69
N GLN A 190 2.67 8.92 -6.54
CA GLN A 190 1.79 10.09 -6.46
C GLN A 190 2.25 11.23 -7.39
N LYS A 191 3.57 11.42 -7.54
CA LYS A 191 4.12 12.38 -8.50
C LYS A 191 3.88 11.95 -9.96
N LEU A 192 4.02 10.67 -10.30
CA LEU A 192 3.73 10.15 -11.63
C LEU A 192 2.24 10.29 -11.97
N GLU A 193 1.34 9.97 -11.03
CA GLU A 193 -0.10 10.17 -11.16
C GLU A 193 -0.47 11.64 -11.39
N GLY A 194 0.15 12.57 -10.65
CA GLY A 194 -0.03 14.00 -10.85
C GLY A 194 0.42 14.49 -12.23
N MET A 195 1.59 14.05 -12.69
CA MET A 195 2.10 14.40 -14.03
C MET A 195 1.28 13.76 -15.16
N GLN A 196 0.73 12.55 -14.95
CA GLN A 196 -0.17 11.90 -15.90
C GLN A 196 -1.50 12.68 -16.00
N ALA A 197 -2.11 13.03 -14.87
CA ALA A 197 -3.35 13.80 -14.85
C ALA A 197 -3.19 15.21 -15.47
N GLU A 198 -2.04 15.86 -15.26
CA GLU A 198 -1.72 17.13 -15.92
C GLU A 198 -1.55 16.94 -17.45
N LEU A 199 -0.83 15.90 -17.88
CA LEU A 199 -0.62 15.63 -19.30
C LEU A 199 -1.93 15.27 -20.03
N ASP A 200 -2.79 14.47 -19.42
CA ASP A 200 -4.11 14.11 -19.97
C ASP A 200 -5.03 15.34 -20.06
N ALA A 201 -5.02 16.22 -19.05
CA ALA A 201 -5.77 17.48 -19.08
C ALA A 201 -5.26 18.43 -20.17
N GLN A 202 -3.93 18.57 -20.32
CA GLN A 202 -3.32 19.35 -21.41
C GLN A 202 -3.66 18.74 -22.78
N LEU A 203 -3.65 17.41 -22.93
CA LEU A 203 -3.97 16.72 -24.18
C LEU A 203 -5.45 16.87 -24.55
N GLN A 204 -6.36 16.78 -23.58
CA GLN A 204 -7.79 17.05 -23.79
C GLN A 204 -8.04 18.50 -24.22
N ALA A 205 -7.53 19.48 -23.47
CA ALA A 205 -7.71 20.90 -23.79
C ALA A 205 -7.10 21.29 -25.15
N ASN A 206 -5.94 20.71 -25.53
CA ASN A 206 -5.36 20.92 -26.85
C ASN A 206 -6.20 20.25 -27.95
N ASN A 207 -6.71 19.03 -27.76
CA ASN A 207 -7.55 18.35 -28.74
C ASN A 207 -8.89 19.08 -28.95
N GLU A 208 -9.55 19.54 -27.89
CA GLU A 208 -10.76 20.34 -27.98
C GLU A 208 -10.51 21.66 -28.73
N LYS A 209 -9.42 22.36 -28.39
CA LYS A 209 -9.03 23.58 -29.10
C LYS A 209 -8.74 23.34 -30.59
N ILE A 210 -7.98 22.29 -30.93
CA ILE A 210 -7.64 21.96 -32.32
C ILE A 210 -8.89 21.55 -33.10
N LEU A 211 -9.81 20.79 -32.49
CA LEU A 211 -11.07 20.42 -33.12
C LEU A 211 -11.97 21.63 -33.38
N LEU A 212 -12.01 22.60 -32.44
CA LEU A 212 -12.74 23.85 -32.60
C LEU A 212 -12.12 24.73 -33.70
N ASP A 213 -10.81 24.90 -33.70
CA ASP A 213 -10.05 25.69 -34.70
C ASP A 213 -10.22 25.11 -36.12
N LEU A 214 -10.12 23.78 -36.24
CA LEU A 214 -10.38 23.06 -37.51
C LEU A 214 -11.84 23.17 -37.95
N LYS A 215 -12.81 23.13 -37.03
CA LYS A 215 -14.23 23.40 -37.34
C LYS A 215 -14.39 24.81 -37.93
N HIS A 216 -13.72 25.81 -37.33
CA HIS A 216 -13.74 27.18 -37.82
C HIS A 216 -13.14 27.31 -39.22
N GLU A 217 -11.93 26.79 -39.47
CA GLU A 217 -11.28 26.84 -40.78
C GLU A 217 -12.15 26.18 -41.87
N VAL A 218 -12.70 24.98 -41.59
CA VAL A 218 -13.51 24.23 -42.55
C VAL A 218 -14.84 24.93 -42.84
N MET A 219 -15.54 25.45 -41.82
CA MET A 219 -16.82 26.16 -42.02
C MET A 219 -16.62 27.50 -42.72
N MET A 220 -15.57 28.24 -42.37
CA MET A 220 -15.17 29.50 -43.02
C MET A 220 -14.86 29.28 -44.51
N THR A 221 -14.04 28.26 -44.82
CA THR A 221 -13.70 27.90 -46.20
C THR A 221 -14.94 27.47 -47.00
N ARG A 222 -15.85 26.71 -46.39
CA ARG A 222 -17.12 26.29 -47.01
C ARG A 222 -18.09 27.47 -47.24
N ALA A 223 -18.11 28.44 -46.34
CA ALA A 223 -18.87 29.69 -46.53
C ALA A 223 -18.30 30.52 -47.69
N LEU A 224 -16.97 30.62 -47.80
CA LEU A 224 -16.31 31.31 -48.91
C LEU A 224 -16.58 30.65 -50.28
N ASP A 225 -16.54 29.32 -50.39
CA ASP A 225 -16.91 28.58 -51.61
C ASP A 225 -18.38 28.80 -52.01
N THR A 226 -19.30 28.61 -51.05
CA THR A 226 -20.74 28.76 -51.30
C THR A 226 -21.10 30.19 -51.71
N LEU A 227 -20.47 31.22 -51.11
CA LEU A 227 -20.62 32.61 -51.55
C LEU A 227 -20.00 32.89 -52.92
N ALA A 228 -18.85 32.31 -53.25
CA ALA A 228 -18.26 32.42 -54.59
C ALA A 228 -19.18 31.82 -55.67
N ARG A 229 -19.81 30.67 -55.37
CA ARG A 229 -20.80 30.03 -56.24
C ARG A 229 -22.11 30.84 -56.34
N ALA A 230 -22.61 31.40 -55.24
CA ALA A 230 -23.75 32.32 -55.27
C ALA A 230 -23.51 33.55 -56.16
N ARG A 231 -22.32 34.15 -56.06
CA ARG A 231 -21.89 35.28 -56.91
C ARG A 231 -21.85 34.89 -58.40
N LEU A 232 -21.38 33.69 -58.72
CA LEU A 232 -21.42 33.15 -60.09
C LEU A 232 -22.85 32.96 -60.59
N TYR A 233 -23.76 32.42 -59.76
CA TYR A 233 -25.17 32.28 -60.12
C TYR A 233 -25.85 33.64 -60.32
N LEU A 234 -25.51 34.68 -59.55
CA LEU A 234 -25.99 36.04 -59.78
C LEU A 234 -25.55 36.61 -61.14
N ALA A 235 -24.27 36.45 -61.50
CA ALA A 235 -23.77 36.86 -62.82
C ALA A 235 -24.45 36.12 -63.98
N GLN A 236 -24.95 34.90 -63.75
CA GLN A 236 -25.71 34.09 -64.70
C GLN A 236 -27.23 34.33 -64.66
N SER A 237 -27.72 35.28 -63.84
CA SER A 237 -29.16 35.51 -63.57
C SER A 237 -29.92 34.32 -62.95
N ASN A 238 -29.21 33.34 -62.37
CA ASN A 238 -29.74 32.14 -61.72
C ASN A 238 -30.14 32.43 -60.26
N PHE A 239 -30.99 33.43 -60.05
CA PHE A 239 -31.28 34.02 -58.72
C PHE A 239 -31.83 33.03 -57.68
N GLY A 240 -32.57 32.00 -58.11
CA GLY A 240 -33.06 30.94 -57.20
C GLY A 240 -31.93 30.10 -56.61
N LEU A 241 -30.95 29.69 -57.42
CA LEU A 241 -29.79 28.94 -56.95
C LEU A 241 -28.87 29.82 -56.11
N ALA A 242 -28.69 31.09 -56.52
CA ALA A 242 -27.97 32.07 -55.70
C ALA A 242 -28.59 32.20 -54.30
N LYS A 243 -29.91 32.36 -54.19
CA LYS A 243 -30.59 32.48 -52.89
C LYS A 243 -30.40 31.24 -51.99
N ILE A 244 -30.37 30.04 -52.56
CA ILE A 244 -30.11 28.78 -51.84
C ILE A 244 -28.66 28.75 -51.32
N ASP A 245 -27.67 29.12 -52.13
CA ASP A 245 -26.27 29.15 -51.72
C ASP A 245 -25.98 30.25 -50.68
N VAL A 246 -26.60 31.42 -50.81
CA VAL A 246 -26.50 32.49 -49.79
C VAL A 246 -27.10 32.05 -48.46
N GLN A 247 -28.27 31.40 -48.48
CA GLN A 247 -28.88 30.84 -47.26
C GLN A 247 -27.95 29.79 -46.64
N SER A 248 -27.39 28.89 -47.45
CA SER A 248 -26.45 27.85 -46.99
C SER A 248 -25.19 28.44 -46.35
N ALA A 249 -24.63 29.51 -46.92
CA ALA A 249 -23.50 30.24 -46.33
C ALA A 249 -23.89 30.94 -45.02
N ARG A 250 -25.05 31.60 -45.01
CA ARG A 250 -25.61 32.32 -43.86
C ARG A 250 -25.88 31.40 -42.67
N ASP A 251 -26.39 30.19 -42.92
CA ASP A 251 -26.67 29.21 -41.89
C ASP A 251 -25.39 28.62 -41.29
N LEU A 252 -24.37 28.32 -42.12
CA LEU A 252 -23.05 27.90 -41.65
C LEU A 252 -22.38 28.98 -40.78
N LEU A 253 -22.43 30.24 -41.20
CA LEU A 253 -21.83 31.34 -40.45
C LEU A 253 -22.61 31.64 -39.16
N ALA A 254 -23.93 31.44 -39.14
CA ALA A 254 -24.75 31.59 -37.93
C ALA A 254 -24.51 30.47 -36.90
N GLU A 255 -24.28 29.23 -37.33
CA GLU A 255 -23.78 28.17 -36.43
C GLU A 255 -22.42 28.57 -35.83
N LEU A 256 -21.50 29.07 -36.65
CA LEU A 256 -20.17 29.50 -36.20
C LEU A 256 -20.21 30.70 -35.24
N GLN A 257 -21.11 31.66 -35.50
CA GLN A 257 -21.34 32.81 -34.63
C GLN A 257 -21.84 32.37 -33.25
N ALA A 258 -22.67 31.34 -33.16
CA ALA A 258 -23.20 30.83 -31.89
C ALA A 258 -22.10 30.21 -30.99
N GLU A 259 -20.99 29.76 -31.57
CA GLU A 259 -19.87 29.16 -30.82
C GLU A 259 -18.82 30.19 -30.37
N THR A 260 -18.48 31.16 -31.23
CA THR A 260 -17.38 32.12 -30.98
C THR A 260 -17.82 33.57 -30.69
N SER A 261 -19.08 33.92 -30.96
CA SER A 261 -19.65 35.28 -30.70
C SER A 261 -18.90 36.44 -31.37
N ASP A 262 -18.29 36.21 -32.53
CA ASP A 262 -17.52 37.22 -33.27
C ASP A 262 -18.42 38.34 -33.86
N GLU A 263 -17.98 39.59 -33.70
CA GLU A 263 -18.60 40.78 -34.27
C GLU A 263 -18.47 40.82 -35.81
N LEU A 264 -17.38 40.30 -36.36
CA LEU A 264 -17.17 40.20 -37.81
C LEU A 264 -18.18 39.24 -38.44
N LEU A 265 -18.39 38.05 -37.85
CA LEU A 265 -19.42 37.11 -38.28
C LEU A 265 -20.82 37.74 -38.21
N SER A 266 -21.11 38.50 -37.15
CA SER A 266 -22.36 39.27 -37.01
C SER A 266 -22.57 40.25 -38.18
N GLN A 267 -21.53 40.99 -38.54
CA GLN A 267 -21.57 41.95 -39.65
C GLN A 267 -21.75 41.26 -41.01
N VAL A 268 -21.12 40.10 -41.22
CA VAL A 268 -21.30 39.29 -42.44
C VAL A 268 -22.74 38.77 -42.53
N ILE A 269 -23.26 38.16 -41.47
CA ILE A 269 -24.62 37.59 -41.45
C ILE A 269 -25.66 38.68 -41.73
N ALA A 270 -25.50 39.88 -41.15
CA ALA A 270 -26.36 41.02 -41.45
C ALA A 270 -26.32 41.43 -42.95
N ARG A 271 -25.17 41.33 -43.62
CA ARG A 271 -25.05 41.55 -45.07
C ARG A 271 -25.67 40.44 -45.90
N LEU A 272 -25.53 39.18 -45.48
CA LEU A 272 -26.19 38.06 -46.14
C LEU A 272 -27.72 38.12 -46.00
N ASP A 273 -28.24 38.53 -44.84
CA ASP A 273 -29.68 38.73 -44.62
C ASP A 273 -30.25 39.88 -45.48
N LEU A 274 -29.50 40.97 -45.68
CA LEU A 274 -29.84 42.02 -46.65
C LEU A 274 -29.86 41.47 -48.09
N ALA A 275 -28.87 40.68 -48.49
CA ALA A 275 -28.84 40.05 -49.80
C ALA A 275 -30.00 39.07 -50.01
N LEU A 276 -30.34 38.26 -49.00
CA LEU A 276 -31.47 37.33 -49.01
C LEU A 276 -32.82 38.06 -49.14
N GLY A 277 -32.97 39.21 -48.47
CA GLY A 277 -34.15 40.08 -48.60
C GLY A 277 -34.27 40.71 -49.99
N ASN A 278 -33.14 41.06 -50.61
CA ASN A 278 -33.08 41.66 -51.96
C ASN A 278 -33.23 40.63 -53.12
N LEU A 279 -33.27 39.32 -52.86
CA LEU A 279 -33.40 38.29 -53.90
C LEU A 279 -34.83 37.71 -53.98
N PRO A 280 -35.46 37.65 -55.16
CA PRO A 280 -34.87 37.86 -56.49
C PRO A 280 -34.99 39.29 -57.06
N ASP A 281 -35.73 40.19 -56.40
CA ASP A 281 -36.26 41.41 -57.03
C ASP A 281 -35.24 42.53 -57.29
N PHE A 282 -34.17 42.59 -56.49
CA PHE A 282 -33.11 43.61 -56.58
C PHE A 282 -31.71 42.97 -56.67
N PRO A 283 -31.42 42.18 -57.71
CA PRO A 283 -30.23 41.33 -57.78
C PRO A 283 -28.91 42.10 -57.82
N VAL A 284 -28.92 43.33 -58.35
CA VAL A 284 -27.74 44.23 -58.36
C VAL A 284 -27.39 44.70 -56.93
N VAL A 285 -28.39 44.96 -56.10
CA VAL A 285 -28.18 45.36 -54.69
C VAL A 285 -27.69 44.16 -53.88
N ALA A 286 -28.33 43.00 -54.04
CA ALA A 286 -27.89 41.74 -53.42
C ALA A 286 -26.44 41.37 -53.78
N SER A 287 -26.03 41.58 -55.04
CA SER A 287 -24.63 41.37 -55.47
C SER A 287 -23.65 42.32 -54.77
N GLY A 288 -24.07 43.53 -54.40
CA GLY A 288 -23.26 44.49 -53.64
C GLY A 288 -23.07 44.04 -52.19
N ASP A 289 -24.16 43.68 -51.49
CA ASP A 289 -24.08 43.16 -50.12
C ASP A 289 -23.28 41.84 -50.04
N LEU A 290 -23.35 40.98 -51.06
CA LEU A 290 -22.56 39.75 -51.15
C LEU A 290 -21.07 39.97 -51.43
N GLU A 291 -20.72 40.99 -52.20
CA GLU A 291 -19.32 41.42 -52.35
C GLU A 291 -18.78 41.90 -50.99
N ILE A 292 -19.54 42.72 -50.26
CA ILE A 292 -19.17 43.21 -48.93
C ILE A 292 -19.01 42.06 -47.94
N ALA A 293 -19.99 41.15 -47.88
CA ALA A 293 -19.94 39.96 -47.01
C ALA A 293 -18.70 39.09 -47.30
N TRP A 294 -18.42 38.81 -48.57
CA TRP A 294 -17.25 38.03 -48.98
C TRP A 294 -15.93 38.76 -48.67
N GLN A 295 -15.86 40.08 -48.85
CA GLN A 295 -14.67 40.86 -48.51
C GLN A 295 -14.38 40.89 -47.01
N ILE A 296 -15.40 40.98 -46.14
CA ILE A 296 -15.21 40.90 -44.68
C ILE A 296 -14.61 39.54 -44.31
N LEU A 297 -15.17 38.44 -44.83
CA LEU A 297 -14.66 37.09 -44.57
C LEU A 297 -13.21 36.90 -45.09
N MET A 298 -12.91 37.40 -46.30
CA MET A 298 -11.60 37.20 -46.95
C MET A 298 -10.49 38.11 -46.37
N SER A 299 -10.84 39.26 -45.77
CA SER A 299 -9.86 40.25 -45.27
C SER A 299 -9.84 40.41 -43.75
N GLY A 300 -10.81 39.85 -43.02
CA GLY A 300 -10.96 40.02 -41.57
C GLY A 300 -11.37 41.44 -41.15
N ASN A 301 -11.78 42.31 -42.08
CA ASN A 301 -12.08 43.71 -41.78
C ASN A 301 -13.26 44.23 -42.62
N ALA A 302 -14.06 45.13 -42.04
CA ALA A 302 -15.09 45.86 -42.78
C ALA A 302 -14.46 46.68 -43.93
N PRO A 303 -14.91 46.55 -45.19
CA PRO A 303 -14.54 47.51 -46.23
C PRO A 303 -15.18 48.86 -45.87
N VAL A 304 -14.35 49.87 -45.62
CA VAL A 304 -14.81 51.23 -45.28
C VAL A 304 -15.30 51.92 -46.55
N ILE A 305 -16.50 51.54 -46.99
CA ILE A 305 -17.17 52.19 -48.12
C ILE A 305 -17.47 53.64 -47.70
N PRO A 306 -16.92 54.66 -48.37
CA PRO A 306 -17.34 56.02 -48.14
C PRO A 306 -18.82 56.12 -48.54
N THR A 307 -19.68 56.47 -47.58
CA THR A 307 -21.09 56.67 -47.85
C THR A 307 -21.23 57.79 -48.88
N ALA A 308 -21.51 57.41 -50.12
CA ALA A 308 -21.83 58.33 -51.20
C ALA A 308 -23.22 58.92 -50.92
N THR A 309 -23.26 59.93 -50.04
CA THR A 309 -24.45 60.71 -49.76
C THR A 309 -24.88 61.39 -51.05
N PHE A 310 -25.84 60.78 -51.75
CA PHE A 310 -26.54 61.37 -52.89
C PHE A 310 -27.43 62.52 -52.40
N THR A 311 -26.80 63.63 -52.01
CA THR A 311 -27.47 64.91 -51.81
C THR A 311 -28.14 65.30 -53.14
N PRO A 312 -29.47 65.43 -53.21
CA PRO A 312 -30.15 65.83 -54.42
C PRO A 312 -29.96 67.33 -54.66
N THR A 313 -28.80 67.72 -55.19
CA THR A 313 -28.56 69.08 -55.67
C THR A 313 -29.56 69.39 -56.79
N PRO A 314 -30.42 70.43 -56.65
CA PRO A 314 -31.43 70.73 -57.65
C PRO A 314 -30.77 71.16 -58.97
N ALA A 315 -31.33 70.71 -60.10
CA ALA A 315 -30.79 71.01 -61.42
C ALA A 315 -30.85 72.52 -61.72
N ALA A 316 -29.70 73.09 -62.08
CA ALA A 316 -29.65 74.42 -62.69
C ALA A 316 -30.22 74.36 -64.12
N LEU A 317 -30.91 75.42 -64.54
CA LEU A 317 -31.39 75.56 -65.91
C LEU A 317 -30.22 75.95 -66.84
N GLU A 318 -29.47 74.97 -67.31
CA GLU A 318 -28.58 75.16 -68.45
C GLU A 318 -29.40 75.49 -69.71
N THR A 319 -29.10 76.64 -70.31
CA THR A 319 -29.94 77.24 -71.35
C THR A 319 -29.58 76.72 -72.73
N SER A 320 -30.59 76.31 -73.50
CA SER A 320 -30.43 75.71 -74.82
C SER A 320 -29.70 76.62 -75.83
N THR A 321 -28.61 76.12 -76.42
CA THR A 321 -28.00 76.66 -77.66
C THR A 321 -27.72 75.51 -78.63
N PRO A 322 -28.35 75.44 -79.82
CA PRO A 322 -28.21 74.31 -80.74
C PRO A 322 -27.26 74.58 -81.92
N THR A 323 -26.43 73.58 -82.25
CA THR A 323 -25.62 73.49 -83.50
C THR A 323 -25.40 72.00 -83.85
N PRO A 324 -25.13 71.61 -85.12
CA PRO A 324 -26.15 70.84 -85.83
C PRO A 324 -25.79 69.38 -86.21
N LEU A 325 -26.87 68.67 -86.56
CA LEU A 325 -26.98 67.32 -87.11
C LEU A 325 -26.02 67.00 -88.29
N PRO A 326 -25.30 65.86 -88.26
CA PRO A 326 -24.87 65.12 -89.45
C PRO A 326 -25.97 64.14 -89.94
N PRO A 327 -26.10 63.90 -91.27
CA PRO A 327 -27.23 63.14 -91.83
C PRO A 327 -27.09 61.60 -91.70
N PRO A 328 -28.19 60.83 -91.78
CA PRO A 328 -28.18 59.38 -91.74
C PRO A 328 -27.87 58.75 -93.12
N THR A 329 -27.13 57.63 -93.13
CA THR A 329 -27.00 56.74 -94.30
C THR A 329 -26.94 55.27 -93.85
N THR A 330 -27.40 54.36 -94.72
CA THR A 330 -27.78 52.98 -94.39
C THR A 330 -26.77 51.91 -94.84
N SER A 331 -26.67 50.82 -94.05
CA SER A 331 -26.55 49.40 -94.47
C SER A 331 -25.79 49.04 -95.77
N ALA A 332 -24.65 48.35 -95.63
CA ALA A 332 -24.34 47.15 -96.44
C ALA A 332 -23.16 46.30 -95.88
N THR A 333 -23.37 44.98 -95.81
CA THR A 333 -22.40 43.87 -95.78
C THR A 333 -22.08 43.50 -97.26
N PRO A 334 -20.95 42.86 -97.70
CA PRO A 334 -20.11 41.87 -96.99
C PRO A 334 -18.57 41.99 -97.14
N THR A 335 -17.89 41.05 -96.47
CA THR A 335 -16.50 40.58 -96.63
C THR A 335 -16.23 40.06 -98.07
N PRO A 336 -14.96 40.04 -98.52
CA PRO A 336 -14.16 38.81 -98.42
C PRO A 336 -12.83 38.96 -97.65
#